data_AF-A0A401UUA3-F1
#
_entry.id   AF-A0A401UUA3-F1
#
_cell.length_a   1.000
_cell.length_b   1.000
_cell.length_c   1.000
_cell.angle_alpha   90.00
_cell.angle_beta   90.00
_cell.angle_gamma   90.00
#
_symmetry.space_group_name_H-M   'P 1'
#
loop_
_entity.id
_entity.type
_entity.pdbx_description
1 polymer ?
#
loop_
_entity_poly.entity_id
_entity_poly.type
_entity_poly.pdbx_seq_one_letter_code
_entity_poly.pdbx_strand_id
1 'polypeptide(L)'
;MLIQCTKKILKQLNIKSEAHPQEESLFSWHANLITVYRRKAIVLVNDKNRYVIVLRVLKDKDFKRLDEYIIKGIKETFVFSN
;
A
#
# COMPACT_ATOMS: atom_id res chain seq x y z
N MET A 1 5.63 10.37 3.85
CA MET A 1 4.51 9.44 3.69
C MET A 1 4.90 8.11 4.28
N LEU A 2 4.19 7.67 5.31
CA LEU A 2 4.41 6.41 5.99
C LEU A 2 3.44 5.34 5.44
N ILE A 3 3.97 4.21 4.99
CA ILE A 3 3.17 3.04 4.59
C ILE A 3 3.35 1.94 5.62
N GLN A 4 2.33 1.75 6.45
CA GLN A 4 2.30 0.69 7.46
C GLN A 4 1.83 -0.61 6.82
N CYS A 5 2.65 -1.66 6.92
CA CYS A 5 2.36 -2.95 6.30
C CYS A 5 1.89 -3.96 7.33
N THR A 6 0.86 -4.75 6.99
CA THR A 6 0.52 -5.92 7.82
C THR A 6 1.65 -6.95 7.80
N LYS A 7 1.70 -7.82 8.82
CA LYS A 7 2.67 -8.95 8.89
C LYS A 7 2.69 -9.79 7.60
N LYS A 8 1.55 -9.89 6.90
CA LYS A 8 1.42 -10.64 5.64
C LYS A 8 2.22 -9.99 4.50
N ILE A 9 2.22 -8.66 4.40
CA ILE A 9 3.05 -7.94 3.42
C ILE A 9 4.52 -8.04 3.81
N LEU A 10 4.87 -7.80 5.07
CA LEU A 10 6.26 -7.88 5.54
C LEU A 10 6.88 -9.25 5.22
N LYS A 11 6.14 -10.34 5.44
CA LYS A 11 6.55 -11.70 5.07
C LYS A 11 6.73 -11.87 3.55
N GLN A 12 5.84 -11.30 2.75
CA GLN A 12 5.92 -11.36 1.28
C GLN A 12 7.12 -10.56 0.73
N LEU A 13 7.49 -9.46 1.40
CA LEU A 13 8.65 -8.64 1.03
C LEU A 13 9.97 -9.15 1.64
N ASN A 14 9.90 -10.08 2.59
CA ASN A 14 11.03 -10.52 3.40
C ASN A 14 11.72 -9.37 4.16
N ILE A 15 10.92 -8.46 4.73
CA ILE A 15 11.38 -7.27 5.48
C ILE A 15 10.95 -7.42 6.94
N LYS A 16 11.80 -6.97 7.88
CA LYS A 16 11.46 -6.89 9.29
C LYS A 16 10.70 -5.59 9.58
N SER A 17 9.76 -5.63 10.52
CA SER A 17 9.15 -4.40 11.03
C SER A 17 10.18 -3.62 11.84
N GLU A 18 10.22 -2.31 11.66
CA GLU A 18 11.07 -1.40 12.43
C GLU A 18 10.20 -0.43 13.23
N ALA A 19 10.79 0.22 14.23
CA ALA A 19 10.14 1.36 14.87
C ALA A 19 10.09 2.50 13.85
N HIS A 20 8.90 3.07 13.65
CA HIS A 20 8.72 4.12 12.67
C HIS A 20 8.54 5.48 13.36
N PRO A 21 9.06 6.57 12.77
CA PRO A 21 8.82 7.91 13.26
C PRO A 21 7.33 8.24 13.19
N GLN A 22 6.87 9.13 14.06
CA GLN A 22 5.51 9.66 14.01
C GLN A 22 5.36 10.48 12.72
N GLU A 23 4.35 10.14 11.93
CA GLU A 23 3.97 10.83 10.68
C GLU A 23 2.53 11.34 10.85
N GLU A 24 2.16 12.43 10.17
CA GLU A 24 0.78 12.91 10.21
C GLU A 24 -0.18 11.86 9.62
N SER A 25 -1.39 11.74 10.18
CA SER A 25 -2.39 10.77 9.73
C SER A 25 -2.84 10.99 8.29
N LEU A 26 -2.73 12.23 7.77
CA LEU A 26 -3.01 12.51 6.36
C LEU A 26 -1.98 11.87 5.43
N PHE A 27 -0.72 11.81 5.86
CA PHE A 27 0.40 11.23 5.11
C PHE A 27 0.71 9.78 5.53
N SER A 28 -0.14 9.17 6.35
CA SER A 28 -0.03 7.78 6.79
C SER A 28 -1.08 6.91 6.12
N TRP A 29 -0.67 5.71 5.72
CA TRP A 29 -1.52 4.72 5.07
C TRP A 29 -1.26 3.32 5.62
N HIS A 30 -2.31 2.53 5.76
CA HIS A 30 -2.22 1.10 6.05
C HIS A 30 -2.39 0.26 4.78
N ALA A 31 -1.38 -0.57 4.49
CA ALA A 31 -1.37 -1.54 3.41
C ALA A 31 -1.72 -2.94 3.91
N ASN A 32 -2.66 -3.60 3.25
CA ASN A 32 -2.99 -5.01 3.51
C ASN A 32 -2.98 -5.85 2.22
N LEU A 33 -2.49 -7.09 2.31
CA LEU A 33 -2.46 -8.04 1.21
C LEU A 33 -3.68 -8.97 1.28
N ILE A 34 -4.59 -8.85 0.31
CA ILE A 34 -5.77 -9.70 0.18
C ILE A 34 -5.68 -10.57 -1.07
N THR A 35 -6.54 -11.58 -1.14
CA THR A 35 -6.71 -12.41 -2.34
C THR A 35 -8.12 -12.21 -2.86
N VAL A 36 -8.25 -11.77 -4.11
CA VAL A 36 -9.54 -11.55 -4.79
C VAL A 36 -9.52 -12.35 -6.09
N TYR A 37 -10.50 -13.24 -6.30
CA TYR A 37 -10.55 -14.14 -7.47
C TYR A 37 -9.22 -14.85 -7.76
N ARG A 38 -8.61 -15.44 -6.72
CA ARG A 38 -7.29 -16.12 -6.78
C ARG A 38 -6.10 -15.23 -7.18
N ARG A 39 -6.26 -13.89 -7.22
CA ARG A 39 -5.19 -12.93 -7.50
C ARG A 39 -4.85 -12.14 -6.24
N LYS A 40 -3.55 -11.91 -6.00
CA LYS A 40 -3.07 -11.02 -4.94
C LYS A 40 -3.43 -9.58 -5.28
N ALA A 41 -3.92 -8.84 -4.29
CA ALA A 41 -4.18 -7.41 -4.37
C ALA A 41 -3.72 -6.71 -3.08
N ILE A 42 -3.25 -5.48 -3.21
CA ILE A 42 -2.92 -4.63 -2.07
C ILE A 42 -4.03 -3.60 -1.92
N VAL A 43 -4.56 -3.51 -0.71
CA VAL A 43 -5.51 -2.47 -0.30
C VAL A 43 -4.74 -1.47 0.55
N LEU A 44 -4.72 -0.22 0.12
CA LEU A 44 -4.20 0.91 0.87
C LEU A 44 -5.38 1.68 1.45
N VAL A 45 -5.31 2.02 2.73
CA VAL A 45 -6.32 2.85 3.41
C VAL A 45 -5.59 4.02 4.04
N ASN A 46 -6.01 5.25 3.73
CA ASN A 46 -5.47 6.43 4.38
C ASN A 46 -5.95 6.51 5.83
N ASP A 47 -5.07 6.90 6.75
CA ASP A 47 -5.35 6.83 8.18
C ASP A 47 -6.31 7.92 8.65
N LYS A 48 -6.28 9.09 8.00
CA LYS A 48 -7.13 10.23 8.35
C LYS A 48 -8.53 10.11 7.79
N ASN A 49 -8.64 9.89 6.48
CA ASN A 49 -9.93 10.02 5.78
C ASN A 49 -10.52 8.67 5.32
N ARG A 50 -9.84 7.55 5.57
CA ARG A 50 -10.25 6.21 5.15
C ARG A 50 -10.39 6.00 3.64
N TYR A 51 -9.85 6.91 2.83
CA TYR A 51 -9.82 6.75 1.38
C TYR A 51 -9.08 5.47 1.00
N VAL A 52 -9.68 4.68 0.09
CA VAL A 52 -9.20 3.34 -0.25
C VAL A 52 -8.66 3.31 -1.67
N ILE A 53 -7.46 2.75 -1.84
CA ILE A 53 -6.87 2.46 -3.15
C ILE A 53 -6.64 0.95 -3.24
N VAL A 54 -7.06 0.33 -4.34
CA VAL A 54 -6.89 -1.11 -4.58
C VAL A 54 -5.96 -1.34 -5.77
N LEU A 55 -4.75 -1.82 -5.48
CA LEU A 55 -3.77 -2.24 -6.49
C LEU A 55 -4.02 -3.72 -6.83
N ARG A 56 -4.59 -3.99 -8.02
CA ARG A 56 -4.96 -5.36 -8.46
C ARG A 56 -3.85 -6.04 -9.29
N VAL A 57 -3.93 -7.37 -9.35
CA VAL A 57 -3.16 -8.24 -10.27
C VAL A 57 -1.64 -8.23 -10.02
N LEU A 58 -1.22 -8.22 -8.75
CA LEU A 58 0.21 -8.29 -8.43
C LEU A 58 0.73 -9.72 -8.62
N LYS A 59 1.76 -9.88 -9.47
CA LYS A 59 2.58 -11.08 -9.57
C LYS A 59 3.73 -10.98 -8.57
N ASP A 60 4.39 -12.10 -8.27
CA ASP A 60 5.50 -12.08 -7.30
C ASP A 60 6.64 -11.12 -7.68
N LYS A 61 6.88 -10.92 -9.00
CA LYS A 61 7.85 -9.93 -9.49
C LYS A 61 7.45 -8.48 -9.18
N ASP A 62 6.16 -8.18 -9.06
CA ASP A 62 5.66 -6.83 -8.82
C ASP A 62 5.91 -6.38 -7.37
N PHE A 63 6.03 -7.33 -6.44
CA PHE A 63 6.36 -7.02 -5.05
C PHE A 63 7.76 -6.43 -4.87
N LYS A 64 8.68 -6.65 -5.83
CA LYS A 64 10.01 -6.02 -5.83
C LYS A 64 9.97 -4.51 -6.10
N ARG A 65 8.85 -4.01 -6.64
CA ARG A 65 8.63 -2.61 -7.02
C ARG A 65 7.35 -2.07 -6.38
N LEU A 66 6.96 -2.63 -5.23
CA LEU A 66 5.69 -2.33 -4.59
C LEU A 66 5.58 -0.87 -4.18
N ASP A 67 6.67 -0.29 -3.71
CA ASP A 67 6.83 1.14 -3.39
C ASP A 67 6.49 2.03 -4.59
N GLU A 68 7.03 1.73 -5.78
CA GLU A 68 6.74 2.46 -7.00
C GLU A 68 5.24 2.41 -7.36
N TYR A 69 4.62 1.23 -7.24
CA TYR A 69 3.20 1.04 -7.54
C TYR A 69 2.29 1.76 -6.53
N ILE A 70 2.68 1.80 -5.25
CA ILE A 70 1.93 2.53 -4.21
C ILE A 70 1.96 4.03 -4.51
N ILE A 71 3.16 4.59 -4.77
CA ILE A 71 3.31 6.01 -5.08
C ILE A 71 2.53 6.37 -6.34
N LYS A 72 2.63 5.53 -7.39
CA LYS A 72 1.89 5.73 -8.64
C LYS A 72 0.38 5.69 -8.41
N GLY A 73 -0.12 4.69 -7.68
CA GLY A 73 -1.56 4.57 -7.40
C GLY A 73 -2.13 5.75 -6.63
N ILE A 74 -1.39 6.28 -5.65
CA ILE A 74 -1.78 7.50 -4.92
C ILE A 74 -1.74 8.73 -5.84
N LYS A 75 -0.71 8.88 -6.68
CA LYS A 75 -0.65 10.00 -7.63
C LYS A 75 -1.85 9.98 -8.58
N GLU A 76 -2.15 8.82 -9.17
CA GLU A 76 -3.24 8.67 -10.14
C GLU A 76 -4.62 9.04 -9.58
N THR A 77 -4.85 8.93 -8.26
CA THR A 77 -6.13 9.35 -7.66
C THR A 77 -6.34 10.87 -7.65
N PHE A 78 -5.26 11.65 -7.79
CA PHE A 78 -5.31 13.11 -7.76
C PHE A 78 -5.04 13.76 -9.12
N VAL A 79 -4.76 12.98 -10.17
CA VAL A 79 -4.44 13.48 -11.52
C VAL A 79 -5.70 13.92 -12.30
N PHE A 80 -6.91 13.61 -11.83
CA PHE A 80 -8.17 13.94 -12.52
C PHE A 80 -9.00 15.04 -11.87
N SER A 81 -8.44 15.84 -10.97
CA SER A 81 -9.11 17.04 -10.47
C SER A 81 -8.97 18.19 -11.48
N ASN A 82 -9.90 18.26 -12.44
CA ASN A 82 -10.20 19.47 -13.20
C ASN A 82 -11.09 20.40 -12.38
#